data_AF-A0A9E6QZQ2-F1
#
_entry.id   AF-A0A9E6QZQ2-F1
#
_cell.length_a   1.000
_cell.length_b   1.000
_cell.length_c   1.000
_cell.angle_alpha   90.00
_cell.angle_beta   90.00
_cell.angle_gamma   90.00
#
_symmetry.space_group_name_H-M   'P 1'
#
loop_
_entity.id
_entity.type
_entity.pdbx_description
1 polymer ?
#
loop_
_entity_poly.entity_id
_entity_poly.type
_entity_poly.pdbx_seq_one_letter_code
_entity_poly.pdbx_strand_id
1 'polypeptide(L)'
;MSNHFTLTFTALPEHIDINGHVNNTVWLRWMEDLSGAHWDAQARAEDRDRYAWFVLRHEIDYRGNVGLGAVVTGTTEIREGPRGPRFNRHYRFTNEADRELVRAKTTWAMIDRASGKLMRVPGEVAAPFMPEGGWERAV
;
A
#
# COMPACT_ATOMS: atom_id res chain seq x y z
N MET A 1 -9.84 3.73 -12.45
CA MET A 1 -9.92 4.53 -11.22
C MET A 1 -10.60 3.65 -10.20
N SER A 2 -9.86 3.24 -9.17
CA SER A 2 -10.35 2.40 -8.09
C SER A 2 -9.55 2.73 -6.86
N ASN A 3 -10.23 2.80 -5.71
CA ASN A 3 -9.56 2.91 -4.42
C ASN A 3 -8.87 1.61 -4.00
N HIS A 4 -9.06 0.51 -4.75
CA HIS A 4 -8.44 -0.79 -4.53
C HIS A 4 -7.43 -1.16 -5.62
N PHE A 5 -6.45 -1.97 -5.24
CA PHE A 5 -5.52 -2.59 -6.19
C PHE A 5 -5.00 -3.91 -5.63
N THR A 6 -4.69 -4.85 -6.52
CA THR A 6 -4.26 -6.19 -6.13
C THR A 6 -3.06 -6.62 -6.96
N LEU A 7 -2.10 -7.27 -6.31
CA LEU A 7 -1.00 -7.98 -6.95
C LEU A 7 -0.83 -9.35 -6.32
N THR A 8 -0.21 -10.24 -7.08
CA THR A 8 0.20 -11.56 -6.62
C THR A 8 1.72 -11.57 -6.44
N PHE A 9 2.17 -12.18 -5.34
CA PHE A 9 3.57 -12.32 -5.00
C PHE A 9 3.91 -13.79 -4.79
N THR A 10 5.10 -14.20 -5.22
CA THR A 10 5.62 -15.56 -4.99
C THR A 10 6.77 -15.48 -3.99
N ALA A 11 6.75 -16.34 -2.98
CA ALA A 11 7.85 -16.48 -2.05
C ALA A 11 9.07 -17.11 -2.74
N LEU A 12 10.16 -16.35 -2.85
CA LEU A 12 11.43 -16.75 -3.46
C LEU A 12 12.44 -17.14 -2.38
N PRO A 13 13.55 -17.84 -2.70
CA PRO A 13 14.54 -18.25 -1.71
C PRO A 13 15.07 -17.10 -0.84
N GLU A 14 15.33 -15.94 -1.43
CA GLU A 14 15.81 -14.73 -0.75
C GLU A 14 14.77 -14.11 0.19
N HIS A 15 13.50 -14.50 0.08
CA HIS A 15 12.44 -14.01 0.96
C HIS A 15 12.34 -14.83 2.25
N ILE A 16 12.93 -16.02 2.31
CA ILE A 16 12.79 -16.96 3.42
C ILE A 16 13.85 -16.70 4.48
N ASP A 17 13.42 -16.57 5.74
CA ASP A 17 14.33 -16.41 6.87
C ASP A 17 14.68 -17.74 7.56
N ILE A 18 15.44 -17.64 8.65
CA ILE A 18 15.91 -18.79 9.44
C ILE A 18 14.76 -19.64 10.03
N ASN A 19 13.54 -19.08 10.13
CA ASN A 19 12.37 -19.80 10.63
C ASN A 19 11.66 -20.58 9.51
N GLY A 20 12.18 -20.59 8.27
CA GLY A 20 11.65 -21.36 7.15
C GLY A 20 10.42 -20.74 6.48
N HIS A 21 10.12 -19.47 6.76
CA HIS A 21 8.98 -18.75 6.18
C HIS A 21 9.40 -17.37 5.66
N VAL A 22 8.49 -16.70 4.96
CA VAL A 22 8.71 -15.33 4.45
C VAL A 22 9.03 -14.39 5.61
N ASN A 23 10.16 -13.68 5.52
CA ASN A 23 10.59 -12.71 6.51
C ASN A 23 9.60 -11.55 6.64
N ASN A 24 9.42 -11.05 7.85
CA ASN A 24 8.53 -9.91 8.13
C ASN A 24 8.84 -8.65 7.28
N THR A 25 10.12 -8.39 6.97
CA THR A 25 10.52 -7.25 6.11
C THR A 25 10.11 -7.41 4.65
N VAL A 26 9.95 -8.64 4.16
CA VAL A 26 9.49 -8.91 2.80
C VAL A 26 8.02 -8.55 2.65
N TRP A 27 7.20 -8.82 3.67
CA TRP A 27 5.81 -8.37 3.69
C TRP A 27 5.71 -6.84 3.60
N LEU A 28 6.57 -6.12 4.33
CA LEU A 28 6.66 -4.67 4.24
C LEU A 28 7.04 -4.22 2.82
N ARG A 29 8.04 -4.85 2.20
CA ARG A 29 8.43 -4.56 0.82
C ARG A 29 7.28 -4.79 -0.17
N TRP A 30 6.54 -5.89 -0.04
CA TRP A 30 5.38 -6.15 -0.89
C TRP A 30 4.26 -5.11 -0.70
N MET A 31 4.10 -4.52 0.50
CA MET A 31 3.18 -3.39 0.70
C MET A 31 3.64 -2.14 -0.06
N GLU A 32 4.94 -1.86 -0.09
CA GLU A 32 5.53 -0.75 -0.84
C GLU A 32 5.37 -0.97 -2.36
N ASP A 33 5.71 -2.17 -2.85
CA ASP A 33 5.54 -2.55 -4.26
C ASP A 33 4.09 -2.43 -4.70
N LEU A 34 3.15 -2.91 -3.87
CA LEU A 34 1.71 -2.82 -4.13
C LEU A 34 1.21 -1.37 -4.15
N SER A 35 1.77 -0.51 -3.28
CA SER A 35 1.43 0.91 -3.25
C SER A 35 1.96 1.65 -4.46
N GLY A 36 3.22 1.38 -4.84
CA GLY A 36 3.87 1.95 -6.01
C GLY A 36 3.15 1.56 -7.30
N ALA A 37 2.84 0.28 -7.47
CA ALA A 37 2.11 -0.20 -8.64
C ALA A 37 0.71 0.41 -8.74
N HIS A 38 -0.01 0.55 -7.61
CA HIS A 38 -1.30 1.22 -7.61
C HIS A 38 -1.16 2.71 -8.02
N TRP A 39 -0.15 3.40 -7.49
CA TRP A 39 0.15 4.78 -7.85
C TRP A 39 0.48 4.91 -9.34
N ASP A 40 1.36 4.08 -9.88
CA ASP A 40 1.76 4.09 -11.28
C ASP A 40 0.61 3.79 -12.25
N ALA A 41 -0.31 2.91 -11.85
CA ALA A 41 -1.44 2.52 -12.68
C ALA A 41 -2.51 3.62 -12.82
N GLN A 42 -2.64 4.52 -11.84
CA GLN A 42 -3.78 5.45 -11.77
C GLN A 42 -3.41 6.94 -11.71
N ALA A 43 -2.22 7.28 -11.22
CA ALA A 43 -1.82 8.67 -11.12
C ALA A 43 -1.51 9.26 -12.51
N ARG A 44 -1.83 10.54 -12.68
CA ARG A 44 -1.48 11.28 -13.89
C ARG A 44 0.04 11.39 -13.99
N ALA A 45 0.59 11.36 -15.20
CA ALA A 45 2.04 11.42 -15.40
C ALA A 45 2.68 12.64 -14.71
N GLU A 46 2.05 13.81 -14.85
CA GLU A 46 2.49 15.06 -14.20
C GLU A 46 2.54 14.98 -12.67
N ASP A 47 1.64 14.22 -12.05
CA ASP A 47 1.62 14.04 -10.60
C ASP A 47 2.75 13.12 -10.14
N ARG A 48 3.05 12.07 -10.92
CA ARG A 48 4.15 11.13 -10.63
C ARG A 48 5.51 11.81 -10.70
N ASP A 49 5.68 12.72 -11.66
CA ASP A 49 6.92 13.48 -11.86
C ASP A 49 7.11 14.58 -10.81
N ARG A 50 6.01 15.17 -10.31
CA ARG A 50 6.07 16.31 -9.38
C ARG A 50 6.10 15.89 -7.91
N TYR A 51 5.35 14.84 -7.55
CA TYR A 51 5.13 14.48 -6.15
C TYR A 51 5.83 13.17 -5.78
N ALA A 52 6.17 13.07 -4.50
CA ALA A 52 6.66 11.84 -3.88
C ALA A 52 5.87 11.53 -2.61
N TRP A 53 5.88 10.27 -2.22
CA TRP A 53 5.19 9.78 -1.03
C TRP A 53 6.20 9.28 0.00
N PHE A 54 5.99 9.67 1.25
CA PHE A 54 6.79 9.22 2.39
C PHE A 54 5.91 8.48 3.37
N VAL A 55 6.43 7.39 3.93
CA VAL A 55 5.80 6.69 5.03
C VAL A 55 6.03 7.48 6.33
N LEU A 56 4.96 7.70 7.10
CA LEU A 56 5.04 8.23 8.46
C LEU A 56 4.91 7.12 9.52
N ARG A 57 4.12 6.08 9.25
CA ARG A 57 3.86 4.99 10.19
C ARG A 57 3.35 3.76 9.46
N HIS A 58 3.83 2.59 9.88
CA HIS A 58 3.20 1.31 9.61
C HIS A 58 2.63 0.72 10.91
N GLU A 59 1.48 0.08 10.80
CA GLU A 59 0.90 -0.79 11.83
C GLU A 59 0.60 -2.12 11.13
N ILE A 60 1.25 -3.21 11.58
CA ILE A 60 1.23 -4.49 10.88
C ILE A 60 0.90 -5.60 11.87
N ASP A 61 -0.17 -6.35 11.57
CA ASP A 61 -0.54 -7.58 12.25
C ASP A 61 -0.09 -8.78 11.39
N TYR A 62 0.81 -9.61 11.93
CA TYR A 62 1.19 -10.89 11.32
C TYR A 62 0.33 -12.00 11.93
N ARG A 63 -0.57 -12.58 11.13
CA ARG A 63 -1.58 -13.58 11.55
C ARG A 63 -1.29 -14.99 11.04
N GLY A 64 -0.39 -15.09 10.07
CA GLY A 64 0.09 -16.33 9.48
C GLY A 64 1.33 -16.06 8.64
N ASN A 65 1.91 -17.13 8.08
CA ASN A 65 3.07 -17.01 7.20
C ASN A 65 3.01 -18.10 6.12
N VAL A 66 3.89 -17.99 5.12
CA VAL A 66 4.02 -18.93 4.01
C VAL A 66 5.49 -19.30 3.78
N GLY A 67 5.71 -20.49 3.23
CA GLY A 67 7.04 -20.99 2.88
C GLY A 67 7.42 -20.71 1.43
N LEU A 68 8.59 -21.20 1.03
CA LEU A 68 9.12 -21.11 -0.33
C LEU A 68 8.13 -21.59 -1.38
N GLY A 69 8.01 -20.85 -2.48
CA GLY A 69 7.15 -21.18 -3.63
C GLY A 69 5.66 -20.87 -3.43
N ALA A 70 5.24 -20.52 -2.21
CA ALA A 70 3.87 -20.14 -1.96
C ALA A 70 3.50 -18.84 -2.71
N VAL A 71 2.25 -18.80 -3.17
CA VAL A 71 1.66 -17.64 -3.84
C VAL A 71 0.72 -16.94 -2.87
N VAL A 72 0.85 -15.62 -2.79
CA VAL A 72 0.00 -14.78 -1.93
C VAL A 72 -0.58 -13.62 -2.72
N THR A 73 -1.81 -13.25 -2.40
CA THR A 73 -2.51 -12.12 -3.01
C THR A 73 -2.48 -10.96 -2.04
N GLY A 74 -1.82 -9.87 -2.42
CA GLY A 74 -1.82 -8.62 -1.69
C GLY A 74 -2.87 -7.67 -2.27
N THR A 75 -3.77 -7.17 -1.43
CA THR A 75 -4.77 -6.17 -1.79
C THR A 75 -4.55 -4.92 -0.95
N THR A 76 -4.61 -3.75 -1.59
CA THR A 76 -4.52 -2.45 -0.95
C THR A 76 -5.81 -1.67 -1.18
N GLU A 77 -6.13 -0.79 -0.23
CA GLU A 77 -7.34 0.03 -0.25
C GLU A 77 -7.08 1.40 0.38
N ILE A 78 -7.65 2.46 -0.21
CA ILE A 78 -7.76 3.78 0.41
C ILE A 78 -9.23 4.03 0.73
N ARG A 79 -9.56 4.21 2.01
CA ARG A 79 -10.95 4.33 2.49
C ARG A 79 -11.35 5.77 2.73
N GLU A 80 -10.50 6.49 3.45
CA GLU A 80 -10.71 7.89 3.79
C GLU A 80 -9.93 8.82 2.85
N GLY A 81 -10.51 9.98 2.59
CA GLY A 81 -9.83 11.04 1.85
C GLY A 81 -8.63 11.62 2.63
N PRO A 82 -7.69 12.27 1.93
CA PRO A 82 -6.52 12.85 2.59
C PRO A 82 -6.89 13.96 3.58
N ARG A 83 -6.17 14.02 4.70
CA ARG A 83 -6.25 15.06 5.72
C ARG A 83 -4.96 15.88 5.70
N GLY A 84 -5.03 17.05 5.07
CA GLY A 84 -3.84 17.89 4.86
C GLY A 84 -2.81 17.13 4.03
N PRO A 85 -1.57 16.91 4.51
CA PRO A 85 -0.55 16.21 3.75
C PRO A 85 -0.65 14.69 3.81
N ARG A 86 -1.57 14.12 4.60
CA ARG A 86 -1.55 12.70 4.97
C ARG A 86 -2.78 11.93 4.52
N PHE A 87 -2.63 10.64 4.28
CA PHE A 87 -3.76 9.71 4.16
C PHE A 87 -3.37 8.33 4.70
N ASN A 88 -4.37 7.49 4.98
CA ASN A 88 -4.16 6.11 5.39
C ASN A 88 -4.42 5.17 4.21
N ARG A 89 -3.59 4.14 4.10
CA ARG A 89 -3.74 3.04 3.16
C ARG A 89 -3.79 1.74 3.93
N HIS A 90 -4.76 0.90 3.62
CA HIS A 90 -4.97 -0.40 4.22
C HIS A 90 -4.43 -1.49 3.30
N TYR A 91 -3.98 -2.59 3.89
CA TYR A 91 -3.46 -3.75 3.18
C TYR A 91 -3.96 -5.03 3.82
N ARG A 92 -4.18 -6.02 2.97
CA ARG A 92 -4.50 -7.39 3.34
C ARG A 92 -3.72 -8.32 2.42
N PHE A 93 -3.07 -9.32 2.99
CA PHE A 93 -2.46 -10.41 2.25
C PHE A 93 -3.14 -11.73 2.58
N THR A 94 -3.44 -12.51 1.55
CA THR A 94 -4.04 -13.84 1.69
C THR A 94 -3.29 -14.91 0.94
N ASN A 95 -3.44 -16.15 1.39
CA ASN A 95 -3.06 -17.32 0.59
C ASN A 95 -4.16 -17.68 -0.43
N GLU A 96 -3.93 -18.75 -1.20
CA GLU A 96 -4.86 -19.25 -2.21
C GLU A 96 -6.22 -19.69 -1.65
N ALA A 97 -6.29 -20.04 -0.35
CA ALA A 97 -7.53 -20.38 0.34
C ALA A 97 -8.24 -19.16 0.97
N ASP A 98 -7.85 -17.95 0.58
CA ASP A 98 -8.32 -16.65 1.11
C ASP A 98 -8.16 -16.46 2.63
N ARG A 99 -7.27 -17.25 3.25
CA ARG A 99 -6.91 -17.06 4.67
C ARG A 99 -6.01 -15.83 4.79
N GLU A 100 -6.39 -14.91 5.68
CA GLU A 100 -5.61 -13.71 5.97
C GLU A 100 -4.30 -14.06 6.71
N LEU A 101 -3.19 -13.65 6.11
CA LEU A 101 -1.84 -13.85 6.62
C LEU A 101 -1.30 -12.58 7.27
N VAL A 102 -1.49 -11.44 6.61
CA VAL A 102 -1.01 -10.13 7.10
C VAL A 102 -2.10 -9.09 6.88
N ARG A 103 -2.30 -8.25 7.88
CA ARG A 103 -3.12 -7.04 7.79
C ARG A 103 -2.26 -5.85 8.17
N ALA A 104 -2.34 -4.76 7.42
CA ALA A 104 -1.59 -3.57 7.74
C ALA A 104 -2.34 -2.29 7.44
N LYS A 105 -1.90 -1.22 8.09
CA LYS A 105 -2.27 0.16 7.80
C LYS A 105 -0.99 0.99 7.73
N THR A 106 -0.86 1.76 6.65
CA THR A 106 0.25 2.70 6.47
C THR A 106 -0.29 4.13 6.41
N THR A 107 0.28 5.03 7.20
CA THR A 107 0.06 6.47 7.05
C THR A 107 1.11 7.03 6.11
N TRP A 108 0.67 7.55 4.98
CA TRP A 108 1.51 8.19 3.97
C TRP A 108 1.41 9.70 4.06
N ALA A 109 2.44 10.40 3.60
CA ALA A 109 2.44 11.83 3.43
C ALA A 109 3.04 12.26 2.08
N MET A 110 2.46 13.28 1.46
CA MET A 110 2.94 13.82 0.20
C MET A 110 4.05 14.85 0.43
N ILE A 111 5.06 14.79 -0.42
CA ILE A 111 6.05 15.85 -0.59
C ILE A 111 6.04 16.38 -2.03
N ASP A 112 6.36 17.66 -2.17
CA ASP A 112 6.75 18.25 -3.45
C ASP A 112 8.23 17.90 -3.70
N ARG A 113 8.54 17.26 -4.85
CA ARG A 113 9.91 16.81 -5.13
C ARG A 113 10.91 17.97 -5.26
N ALA A 114 10.47 19.10 -5.80
CA ALA A 114 11.35 20.25 -6.05
C ALA A 114 11.80 20.90 -4.73
N SER A 115 10.90 21.05 -3.78
CA SER A 115 11.18 21.67 -2.48
C SER A 115 11.58 20.68 -1.37
N GLY A 116 11.26 19.40 -1.53
CA GLY A 116 11.44 18.36 -0.50
C GLY A 116 10.53 18.54 0.72
N LYS A 117 9.52 19.42 0.65
CA LYS A 117 8.66 19.77 1.77
C LYS A 117 7.34 19.01 1.74
N LEU A 118 6.84 18.68 2.93
CA LEU A 118 5.48 18.17 3.12
C LEU A 118 4.46 19.18 2.58
N MET A 119 3.48 18.68 1.84
CA MET A 119 2.42 19.49 1.26
C MET A 119 1.06 18.80 1.35
N ARG A 120 -0.01 19.60 1.34
CA ARG A 120 -1.38 19.08 1.25
C ARG A 120 -1.54 18.24 -0.03
N VAL A 121 -2.22 17.10 0.07
CA VAL A 121 -2.62 16.30 -1.10
C VAL A 121 -3.71 17.07 -1.87
N PRO A 122 -3.47 17.46 -3.13
CA PRO A 122 -4.49 18.13 -3.94
C PRO A 122 -5.66 17.20 -4.26
N GLY A 123 -6.85 17.78 -4.45
CA GLY A 123 -8.07 17.00 -4.68
C GLY A 123 -8.01 16.20 -5.97
N GLU A 124 -7.43 16.79 -7.01
CA GLU A 124 -7.20 16.18 -8.32
C GLU A 124 -6.23 15.00 -8.28
N VAL A 125 -5.27 15.00 -7.33
CA VAL A 125 -4.34 13.87 -7.13
C VAL A 125 -5.03 12.72 -6.40
N ALA A 126 -5.95 13.03 -5.48
CA ALA A 126 -6.73 12.03 -4.75
C ALA A 126 -7.90 11.46 -5.58
N ALA A 127 -8.45 12.24 -6.51
CA ALA A 127 -9.66 11.89 -7.27
C ALA A 127 -9.61 10.52 -7.98
N PRO A 128 -8.50 10.07 -8.60
CA PRO A 128 -8.43 8.75 -9.23
C PRO A 128 -8.61 7.59 -8.26
N PHE A 129 -8.30 7.81 -6.97
CA PHE A 129 -8.33 6.81 -5.91
C PHE A 129 -9.61 6.90 -5.07
N MET A 130 -10.58 7.71 -5.48
CA MET A 130 -11.84 7.86 -4.73
C MET A 130 -12.69 6.59 -4.82
N PRO A 131 -13.24 6.08 -3.70
CA PRO A 131 -14.19 4.98 -3.73
C PRO A 131 -15.46 5.37 -4.48
N GLU A 132 -16.16 4.39 -5.05
CA GLU A 132 -17.40 4.61 -5.81
C GLU A 132 -18.50 5.27 -4.95
N GLY A 133 -18.55 4.96 -3.66
CA GLY A 133 -19.45 5.57 -2.67
C GLY A 133 -18.94 6.89 -2.06
N GLY A 134 -17.80 7.42 -2.52
CA GLY A 134 -17.10 8.53 -1.92
C GLY A 134 -16.25 8.13 -0.70
N TRP A 135 -15.55 9.12 -0.13
CA TRP A 135 -14.67 8.90 1.02
C TRP A 135 -15.45 8.53 2.28
N GLU A 136 -14.95 7.53 3.01
CA GLU A 136 -15.46 7.22 4.34
C GLU A 136 -15.26 8.39 5.30
N ARG A 137 -16.19 8.56 6.25
CA ARG A 137 -16.02 9.54 7.31
C ARG A 137 -14.91 9.06 8.24
N ALA A 138 -13.95 9.95 8.50
CA ALA A 138 -13.01 9.78 9.59
C ALA A 138 -13.80 9.63 10.91
N VAL A 139 -13.67 8.47 11.55
CA VAL A 139 -14.13 8.25 12.93
C VAL A 139 -13.22 8.99 13.91
#